data_AF-A0A653CPI8-F1
#
_entry.id   AF-A0A653CPI8-F1
#
_cell.length_a   1.000
_cell.length_b   1.000
_cell.length_c   1.000
_cell.angle_alpha   90.00
_cell.angle_beta   90.00
_cell.angle_gamma   90.00
#
_symmetry.space_group_name_H-M   'P 1'
#
loop_
_entity.id
_entity.type
_entity.pdbx_description
1 polymer ?
#
loop_
_entity_poly.entity_id
_entity_poly.type
_entity_poly.pdbx_seq_one_letter_code
_entity_poly.pdbx_strand_id
1 'polypeptide(L)' 'MIVNGYAYSYDCHPEGTVYQVYWKCPNYYKTKCTARAASSRTTITLYKTHNHPAKDFNTDGMKYVIFDVIQNQPPVLWN' A
#
# COMPACT_ATOMS: atom_id res chain seq x y z
N MET A 1 -1.62 -6.81 -1.46
CA MET A 1 -2.07 -6.30 -0.15
C MET A 1 -3.33 -5.48 -0.36
N ILE A 2 -4.29 -5.53 0.57
CA ILE A 2 -5.49 -4.67 0.52
C ILE A 2 -5.52 -3.82 1.78
N VAL A 3 -5.70 -2.51 1.62
CA VAL A 3 -5.80 -1.54 2.72
C VAL A 3 -6.91 -0.56 2.40
N ASN A 4 -7.87 -0.36 3.31
CA ASN A 4 -9.03 0.52 3.12
C ASN A 4 -9.78 0.25 1.79
N GLY A 5 -9.90 -1.02 1.39
CA GLY A 5 -10.55 -1.39 0.12
C GLY A 5 -9.72 -1.13 -1.14
N TYR A 6 -8.48 -0.65 -1.02
CA TYR A 6 -7.58 -0.43 -2.14
C TYR A 6 -6.54 -1.55 -2.24
N ALA A 7 -6.38 -2.10 -3.44
CA ALA A 7 -5.29 -3.02 -3.71
C ALA A 7 -3.97 -2.28 -3.93
N TYR A 8 -2.95 -2.87 -3.33
CA TYR A 8 -1.55 -2.51 -3.47
C TYR A 8 -0.77 -3.72 -3.97
N SER A 9 0.03 -3.49 -5.00
CA SER A 9 0.98 -4.45 -5.56
C SER A 9 2.37 -4.21 -4.97
N TYR A 10 3.17 -5.27 -4.87
CA TYR A 10 4.56 -5.16 -4.46
C TYR A 10 5.31 -4.16 -5.36
N ASP A 11 6.14 -3.33 -4.75
CA ASP A 11 7.01 -2.39 -5.46
C ASP A 11 8.48 -2.75 -5.24
N CYS A 12 8.95 -2.64 -4.00
CA CYS A 12 10.32 -2.99 -3.64
C CYS A 12 10.47 -3.28 -2.14
N HIS A 13 11.58 -3.93 -1.80
CA HIS A 13 12.10 -4.07 -0.44
C HIS A 13 13.41 -3.29 -0.39
N PRO A 14 13.49 -2.17 0.34
CA PRO A 14 14.68 -1.32 0.33
C PRO A 14 15.82 -2.03 1.06
N GLU A 15 17.02 -1.97 0.45
CA GLU A 15 18.23 -2.55 1.02
C GLU A 15 18.52 -1.95 2.42
N GLY A 16 18.94 -2.81 3.35
CA GLY A 16 19.21 -2.40 4.73
C GLY A 16 18.00 -2.40 5.67
N THR A 17 16.79 -2.67 5.18
CA THR A 17 15.62 -2.91 6.04
C THR A 17 15.18 -4.37 5.92
N VAL A 18 15.01 -5.08 7.03
CA VAL A 18 14.61 -6.50 6.99
C VAL A 18 13.08 -6.66 6.94
N TYR A 19 12.34 -5.64 7.38
CA TYR A 19 10.90 -5.74 7.64
C TYR A 19 10.05 -4.74 6.87
N GLN A 20 10.66 -3.84 6.09
CA GLN A 20 9.92 -2.81 5.37
C GLN A 20 9.68 -3.24 3.93
N VAL A 21 8.42 -3.26 3.48
CA VAL A 21 8.08 -3.53 2.09
C VAL A 21 7.29 -2.36 1.55
N TYR A 22 7.71 -1.83 0.41
CA TYR A 22 6.99 -0.80 -0.32
C TYR A 22 6.01 -1.41 -1.30
N TRP A 23 4.88 -0.73 -1.41
CA TRP A 23 3.77 -1.12 -2.25
C TRP A 23 3.27 0.06 -3.07
N LYS A 24 2.66 -0.25 -4.21
CA LYS A 24 2.10 0.75 -5.12
C LYS A 24 0.70 0.41 -5.58
N CYS A 25 -0.07 1.44 -5.85
CA CYS A 25 -1.33 1.26 -6.54
C CYS A 25 -1.06 0.72 -7.96
N PRO A 26 -1.72 -0.37 -8.38
CA PRO A 26 -1.56 -0.93 -9.73
C PRO A 26 -2.20 -0.06 -10.82
N ASN A 27 -3.07 0.89 -10.46
CA ASN A 27 -3.85 1.66 -11.41
C ASN A 27 -3.14 2.91 -11.95
N TYR A 28 -1.81 3.02 -11.82
CA TYR A 28 -1.06 4.14 -12.39
C TYR A 28 -1.35 4.34 -13.89
N TYR A 29 -1.30 3.28 -14.69
CA TYR A 29 -1.53 3.42 -16.14
C TYR A 29 -2.98 3.76 -16.52
N LYS A 30 -3.95 3.43 -15.65
CA LYS A 30 -5.38 3.67 -15.90
C LYS A 30 -5.88 5.01 -15.38
N THR A 31 -5.45 5.42 -14.18
CA THR A 31 -5.96 6.60 -13.48
C THR A 31 -4.88 7.58 -13.07
N LYS A 32 -3.61 7.33 -13.42
CA LYS A 32 -2.43 8.09 -12.93
C LYS A 32 -2.33 8.13 -11.40
N CYS A 33 -2.87 7.11 -10.73
CA CYS A 33 -2.80 7.00 -9.28
C CYS A 33 -1.35 6.84 -8.82
N THR A 34 -0.91 7.66 -7.87
CA THR A 34 0.44 7.62 -7.32
C THR A 34 0.48 7.17 -5.86
N ALA A 35 -0.65 6.65 -5.34
CA ALA A 35 -0.73 6.10 -3.98
C ALA A 35 0.30 4.98 -3.77
N ARG A 36 1.01 5.06 -2.64
CA ARG A 36 1.98 4.07 -2.17
C ARG A 36 1.65 3.68 -0.74
N ALA A 37 2.22 2.58 -0.29
CA ALA A 37 2.18 2.18 1.11
C ALA A 37 3.53 1.57 1.48
N ALA A 38 3.89 1.59 2.75
CA ALA A 38 4.94 0.77 3.32
C ALA A 38 4.37 -0.06 4.45
N SER A 39 4.55 -1.37 4.40
CA SER A 39 4.29 -2.24 5.54
C SER A 39 5.59 -2.47 6.31
N SER A 40 5.52 -2.42 7.64
CA SER A 40 6.55 -2.90 8.55
C SER A 40 6.07 -4.19 9.25
N ARG A 41 6.79 -4.67 10.28
CA ARG A 41 6.39 -5.84 11.08
C ARG A 41 4.94 -5.80 11.56
N THR A 42 4.45 -4.65 11.99
CA THR A 42 3.13 -4.52 12.63
C THR A 42 2.34 -3.30 12.16
N THR A 43 2.93 -2.42 11.34
CA THR A 43 2.31 -1.17 10.94
C THR A 43 2.25 -1.03 9.43
N ILE A 44 1.34 -0.16 9.00
CA ILE A 44 1.25 0.24 7.60
C ILE A 44 1.17 1.75 7.49
N THR A 45 2.11 2.31 6.74
CA THR A 45 2.15 3.74 6.42
C THR A 45 1.62 3.93 5.01
N LEU A 46 0.57 4.75 4.87
CA LEU A 46 0.02 5.11 3.56
C LEU A 46 0.67 6.41 3.08
N TYR A 47 1.12 6.43 1.83
CA TYR A 47 1.68 7.61 1.18
C TYR A 47 0.82 8.02 0.01
N LYS A 48 0.39 9.28 -0.01
CA LYS A 48 -0.51 9.88 -1.01
C LYS A 48 -1.89 9.20 -1.05
N THR A 49 -2.89 9.97 -1.44
CA THR A 49 -4.27 9.47 -1.54
C THR A 49 -4.53 8.82 -2.89
N HIS A 50 -5.49 7.90 -2.93
CA HIS A 50 -6.01 7.38 -4.19
C HIS A 50 -6.83 8.47 -4.90
N ASN A 51 -6.69 8.55 -6.21
CA ASN A 51 -7.46 9.46 -7.07
C ASN A 51 -8.58 8.74 -7.85
N HIS A 52 -8.98 7.57 -7.37
CA HIS A 52 -10.00 6.72 -7.97
C HIS A 52 -10.80 6.03 -6.86
N PRO A 53 -12.03 5.59 -7.14
CA PRO A 53 -12.79 4.80 -6.18
C PRO A 53 -12.08 3.49 -5.85
N ALA A 54 -12.29 2.99 -4.64
CA ALA A 54 -11.94 1.62 -4.30
C ALA A 54 -12.65 0.67 -5.27
N LYS A 55 -11.97 -0.41 -5.66
CA LYS A 55 -12.60 -1.44 -6.49
C LYS A 55 -13.13 -2.51 -5.54
N ASP A 56 -14.28 -3.07 -5.85
CA ASP A 56 -14.74 -4.29 -5.21
C ASP A 56 -13.76 -5.41 -5.56
N PHE A 57 -12.85 -5.71 -4.63
CA PHE A 57 -12.02 -6.89 -4.71
C PHE A 57 -12.86 -8.03 -4.15
N ASN A 58 -13.34 -8.92 -5.03
CA ASN A 58 -13.90 -10.18 -4.58
C ASN A 58 -12.76 -10.94 -3.88
N THR A 59 -12.85 -11.03 -2.55
CA THR A 59 -11.84 -11.65 -1.69
C THR A 59 -11.90 -13.17 -1.72
N ASP A 60 -12.91 -13.74 -2.38
CA ASP A 60 -13.09 -15.18 -2.47
C ASP A 60 -11.90 -15.83 -3.19
N GLY A 61 -11.14 -16.62 -2.44
CA GLY A 61 -9.96 -17.36 -2.91
C GLY A 61 -8.63 -16.59 -2.98
N MET A 62 -8.57 -15.28 -2.72
CA MET A 62 -7.31 -14.52 -2.79
C MET A 62 -6.64 -14.36 -1.40
N LYS A 63 -5.41 -14.87 -1.26
CA LYS A 63 -4.60 -14.70 -0.03
C LYS A 63 -4.02 -13.28 0.06
N TYR A 64 -4.77 -12.35 0.66
CA TYR A 64 -4.26 -11.02 1.02
C TYR A 64 -4.14 -10.88 2.53
N VAL A 65 -3.10 -10.17 2.98
CA VAL A 65 -3.05 -9.61 4.34
C VAL A 65 -3.92 -8.36 4.33
N ILE A 66 -5.01 -8.38 5.11
CA ILE A 66 -5.85 -7.21 5.38
C ILE A 66 -5.24 -6.51 6.60
N PHE A 67 -4.87 -5.25 6.42
CA PHE A 67 -4.43 -4.40 7.53
C PHE A 67 -5.54 -3.41 7.85
N ASP A 68 -6.17 -3.55 9.01
CA ASP A 68 -6.96 -2.48 9.61
C ASP A 68 -5.97 -1.45 10.15
N VAL A 69 -5.98 -0.26 9.56
CA VAL A 69 -4.93 0.79 9.66
C VAL A 69 -4.43 1.01 11.10
N ILE A 70 -3.12 0.83 11.32
CA ILE A 70 -2.41 1.28 12.53
C ILE A 70 -1.35 2.31 12.10
N GLN A 71 -1.74 3.58 12.28
CA GLN A 71 -0.97 4.83 12.27
C GLN A 71 -0.74 5.59 10.94
N ASN A 72 -1.44 6.72 10.86
CA ASN A 72 -1.15 7.87 10.00
C ASN A 72 0.17 8.53 10.46
N GLN A 73 1.34 7.99 10.10
CA GLN A 73 2.59 8.76 10.25
C GLN A 73 2.90 9.55 8.98
N PRO A 74 3.32 10.82 9.09
CA PRO A 74 3.69 11.67 7.95
C PRO A 74 4.88 11.08 7.19
N PRO A 75 5.03 11.40 5.89
CA PRO A 75 6.12 10.88 5.08
C PRO A 75 7.48 11.30 5.67
N VAL A 76 8.31 10.33 6.01
CA VAL A 76 9.76 10.55 6.15
C VAL A 76 10.27 11.04 4.80
N LEU A 77 10.78 12.27 4.78
CA LEU A 77 11.44 12.86 3.63
C LEU A 77 12.74 12.09 3.39
N TRP A 78 12.78 11.28 2.33
CA TRP A 78 14.02 10.70 1.84
C TRP A 78 14.84 11.83 1.20
N ASN A 79 16.00 12.11 1.78
CA ASN A 79 16.98 13.09 1.30
C ASN A 79 17.91 12.45 0.28
#